data_AF-C0QFA5-F1
#
_entry.id   AF-C0QFA5-F1
#
_cell.length_a   1.000
_cell.length_b   1.000
_cell.length_c   1.000
_cell.angle_alpha   90.00
_cell.angle_beta   90.00
_cell.angle_gamma   90.00
#
_symmetry.space_group_name_H-M   'P 1'
#
loop_
_entity.id
_entity.type
_entity.pdbx_description
1 polymer ?
#
loop_
_entity_poly.entity_id
_entity_poly.type
_entity_poly.pdbx_seq_one_letter_code
_entity_poly.pdbx_strand_id
1 'polypeptide(L)'
;MQPTFDAIADSSYPVSRPLFFYVKKEHVDKIPGIREFLKEFTSEKAWGNEGYLTDKGLIPMPKEERARFVKAVADLVPMAAADF
;
A
#
# COMPACT_ATOMS: atom_id res chain seq x y z
N MET A 1 16.13 2.68 19.69
CA MET A 1 16.31 2.09 18.34
C MET A 1 16.28 3.25 17.36
N GLN A 2 17.23 3.36 16.43
CA GLN A 2 17.18 4.42 15.42
C GLN A 2 16.12 4.05 14.36
N PRO A 3 15.31 5.01 13.88
CA PRO A 3 14.34 4.77 12.81
C PRO A 3 15.07 4.66 11.47
N THR A 4 15.68 3.51 11.19
CA THR A 4 16.24 3.22 9.87
C THR A 4 15.17 2.61 8.97
N PHE A 5 15.28 2.83 7.66
CA PHE A 5 14.34 2.24 6.69
C PHE A 5 14.27 0.72 6.83
N ASP A 6 15.40 0.05 7.05
CA ASP A 6 15.46 -1.40 7.21
C ASP A 6 14.69 -1.89 8.43
N ALA A 7 14.83 -1.20 9.58
CA ALA A 7 14.12 -1.57 10.81
C ALA A 7 12.59 -1.32 10.72
N ILE A 8 12.16 -0.44 9.83
CA ILE A 8 10.73 -0.18 9.61
C ILE A 8 10.17 -1.17 8.60
N ALA A 9 10.92 -1.47 7.53
CA ALA A 9 10.53 -2.43 6.51
C ALA A 9 10.41 -3.87 7.05
N ASP A 10 11.25 -4.27 7.99
CA ASP A 10 11.19 -5.60 8.64
C ASP A 10 10.22 -5.67 9.83
N SER A 11 9.43 -4.61 10.07
CA SER A 11 8.49 -4.47 11.19
C SER A 11 9.14 -4.53 12.59
N SER A 12 10.47 -4.41 12.71
CA SER A 12 11.17 -4.40 14.00
C SER A 12 11.14 -3.05 14.71
N TYR A 13 10.73 -1.98 14.01
CA TYR A 13 10.50 -0.66 14.58
C TYR A 13 9.08 -0.55 15.15
N PRO A 14 8.91 -0.58 16.49
CA PRO A 14 7.61 -0.78 17.13
C PRO A 14 6.65 0.41 17.00
N VAL A 15 7.12 1.55 16.46
CA VAL A 15 6.34 2.79 16.32
C VAL A 15 5.73 2.92 14.93
N SER A 16 6.27 2.25 13.90
CA SER A 16 5.66 2.25 12.58
C SER A 16 4.47 1.30 12.56
N ARG A 17 3.29 1.82 12.24
CA ARG A 17 2.07 1.02 12.12
C ARG A 17 1.70 0.87 10.65
N PRO A 18 1.47 -0.35 10.15
CA PRO A 18 1.02 -0.55 8.78
C PRO A 18 -0.35 0.12 8.58
N LEU A 19 -0.47 0.85 7.47
CA LEU A 19 -1.74 1.40 7.03
C LEU A 19 -2.39 0.41 6.05
N PHE A 20 -3.48 -0.21 6.48
CA PHE A 20 -4.25 -1.10 5.61
C PHE A 20 -5.38 -0.34 4.92
N PHE A 21 -5.53 -0.60 3.62
CA PHE A 21 -6.63 -0.06 2.82
C PHE A 21 -7.48 -1.22 2.29
N TYR A 22 -8.71 -1.35 2.82
CA TYR A 22 -9.62 -2.42 2.44
C TYR A 22 -10.64 -1.93 1.42
N VAL A 23 -10.71 -2.60 0.28
CA VAL A 23 -11.71 -2.31 -0.77
C VAL A 23 -12.52 -3.54 -1.07
N LYS A 24 -13.85 -3.37 -1.08
CA LYS A 24 -14.77 -4.40 -1.57
C LYS A 24 -14.67 -4.46 -3.09
N LYS A 25 -14.30 -5.61 -3.63
CA LYS A 25 -14.22 -5.86 -5.08
C LYS A 25 -15.49 -5.42 -5.82
N GLU A 26 -16.67 -5.71 -5.25
CA GLU A 26 -17.95 -5.33 -5.83
C GLU A 26 -18.16 -3.82 -6.00
N HIS A 27 -17.44 -2.98 -5.25
CA HIS A 27 -17.58 -1.52 -5.31
C HIS A 27 -16.69 -0.89 -6.38
N VAL A 28 -15.67 -1.58 -6.87
CA VAL A 28 -14.67 -1.02 -7.79
C VAL A 28 -15.30 -0.50 -9.08
N ASP A 29 -16.29 -1.23 -9.60
CA ASP A 29 -16.98 -0.88 -10.85
C ASP A 29 -18.38 -0.28 -10.64
N LYS A 30 -18.87 -0.25 -9.38
CA LYS A 30 -20.19 0.32 -9.03
C LYS A 30 -20.08 1.76 -8.53
N ILE A 31 -18.99 2.10 -7.84
CA ILE A 31 -18.77 3.41 -7.25
C ILE A 31 -17.76 4.17 -8.13
N PRO A 32 -18.17 5.26 -8.78
CA PRO A 32 -17.27 6.08 -9.58
C PRO A 32 -16.05 6.52 -8.77
N GLY A 33 -14.86 6.41 -9.34
CA GLY A 33 -13.61 6.88 -8.74
C GLY A 33 -12.85 5.86 -7.89
N ILE A 34 -13.43 4.71 -7.52
CA ILE A 34 -12.70 3.71 -6.70
C ILE A 34 -11.56 3.08 -7.49
N ARG A 35 -11.80 2.72 -8.75
CA ARG A 35 -10.77 2.16 -9.63
C ARG A 35 -9.62 3.15 -9.85
N GLU A 36 -9.95 4.41 -10.09
CA GLU A 36 -8.99 5.50 -10.26
C GLU A 36 -8.20 5.75 -8.97
N PHE A 37 -8.88 5.80 -7.82
CA PHE A 37 -8.26 5.97 -6.52
C PHE A 37 -7.28 4.84 -6.21
N LEU A 38 -7.68 3.60 -6.44
CA LEU A 38 -6.82 2.43 -6.25
C LEU A 38 -5.57 2.50 -7.14
N LYS A 39 -5.74 2.85 -8.42
CA LYS A 39 -4.62 3.00 -9.35
C LYS A 39 -3.68 4.15 -8.95
N GLU A 40 -4.24 5.25 -8.47
CA GLU A 40 -3.47 6.41 -8.02
C GLU A 40 -2.69 6.10 -6.75
N PHE A 41 -3.37 5.57 -5.73
CA PHE A 41 -2.78 5.27 -4.43
C PHE A 41 -1.67 4.22 -4.53
N THR A 42 -1.79 3.29 -5.50
CA THR A 42 -0.78 2.26 -5.78
C THR A 42 0.29 2.68 -6.80
N SER A 43 0.34 3.94 -7.21
CA SER A 43 1.31 4.42 -8.18
C SER A 43 2.65 4.81 -7.54
N GLU A 44 3.75 4.72 -8.30
CA GLU A 44 5.09 5.14 -7.85
C GLU A 44 5.12 6.60 -7.36
N LYS A 45 4.36 7.49 -7.99
CA LYS A 45 4.25 8.89 -7.58
C LYS A 45 3.55 9.08 -6.23
N ALA A 46 2.74 8.12 -5.79
CA ALA A 46 2.06 8.16 -4.51
C ALA A 46 2.92 7.57 -3.40
N TRP A 47 3.18 6.26 -3.46
CA TRP A 47 3.80 5.49 -2.38
C TRP A 47 5.22 5.00 -2.67
N GLY A 48 5.83 5.47 -3.77
CA GLY A 48 7.22 5.17 -4.09
C GLY A 48 8.19 5.90 -3.18
N ASN A 49 9.49 5.62 -3.34
CA ASN A 49 10.53 6.20 -2.46
C ASN A 49 10.59 7.73 -2.51
N GLU A 50 10.17 8.32 -3.63
CA GLU A 50 10.07 9.76 -3.86
C GLU A 50 8.60 10.20 -4.05
N GLY A 51 7.65 9.38 -3.57
CA GLY A 51 6.23 9.63 -3.73
C GLY A 51 5.68 10.64 -2.73
N TYR A 52 4.59 11.33 -3.09
CA TYR A 52 3.99 12.37 -2.24
C TYR A 52 3.44 11.85 -0.90
N LEU A 53 3.27 10.54 -0.73
CA LEU A 53 2.89 9.95 0.56
C LEU A 53 4.08 9.92 1.51
N THR A 54 5.30 9.79 1.01
CA THR A 54 6.52 9.90 1.80
C THR A 54 6.68 11.29 2.41
N ASP A 55 6.39 12.33 1.64
CA ASP A 55 6.33 13.71 2.16
C ASP A 55 5.27 13.91 3.25
N LYS A 56 4.23 13.06 3.24
CA LYS A 56 3.14 13.07 4.22
C LYS A 56 3.39 12.15 5.42
N GLY A 57 4.61 11.59 5.53
CA GLY A 57 5.02 10.77 6.67
C GLY A 57 4.72 9.28 6.55
N LEU A 58 4.29 8.80 5.37
CA LEU A 58 4.20 7.35 5.10
C LEU A 58 5.57 6.81 4.71
N ILE A 59 5.92 5.66 5.24
CA ILE A 59 7.20 5.03 4.91
C ILE A 59 6.95 4.07 3.74
N PRO A 60 7.67 4.24 2.62
CA PRO A 60 7.48 3.42 1.44
C PRO A 60 7.85 1.97 1.74
N MET A 61 7.02 1.04 1.27
CA MET A 61 7.31 -0.39 1.33
C MET A 61 8.46 -0.75 0.37
N PRO A 62 9.15 -1.89 0.61
CA PRO A 62 10.11 -2.44 -0.34
C PRO A 62 9.52 -2.59 -1.75
N LYS A 63 10.37 -2.46 -2.78
CA LYS A 63 9.94 -2.49 -4.19
C LYS A 63 9.17 -3.76 -4.55
N GLU A 64 9.59 -4.91 -4.03
CA GLU A 64 8.94 -6.21 -4.27
C GLU A 64 7.52 -6.25 -3.71
N GLU A 65 7.33 -5.74 -2.50
CA GLU A 65 6.03 -5.67 -1.85
C GLU A 65 5.10 -4.68 -2.55
N ARG A 66 5.61 -3.51 -2.97
CA ARG A 66 4.84 -2.56 -3.80
C ARG A 66 4.39 -3.21 -5.11
N ALA A 67 5.29 -3.90 -5.81
CA ALA A 67 4.95 -4.61 -7.05
C ALA A 67 3.86 -5.69 -6.84
N ARG A 68 3.92 -6.42 -5.73
CA ARG A 68 2.88 -7.40 -5.35
C ARG A 68 1.52 -6.71 -5.21
N PHE A 69 1.44 -5.59 -4.49
CA PHE A 69 0.17 -4.89 -4.27
C PHE A 69 -0.35 -4.17 -5.52
N VAL A 70 0.52 -3.60 -6.37
CA VAL A 70 0.11 -3.07 -7.70
C VAL A 70 -0.60 -4.16 -8.51
N LYS A 71 0.00 -5.36 -8.57
CA LYS A 71 -0.59 -6.48 -9.29
C LYS A 71 -1.92 -6.93 -8.67
N ALA A 72 -1.97 -7.04 -7.34
CA ALA A 72 -3.18 -7.44 -6.62
C ALA A 72 -4.34 -6.47 -6.87
N VAL A 73 -4.07 -5.17 -6.92
CA VAL A 73 -5.06 -4.13 -7.24
C VAL A 73 -5.49 -4.18 -8.70
N ALA A 74 -4.55 -4.37 -9.64
CA ALA A 74 -4.88 -4.48 -11.06
C ALA A 74 -5.79 -5.70 -11.35
N ASP A 75 -5.51 -6.82 -10.69
CA ASP A 75 -6.23 -8.09 -10.88
C ASP A 75 -7.47 -8.22 -9.96
N LEU A 76 -7.68 -7.26 -9.05
CA LEU A 76 -8.72 -7.30 -8.01
C LEU A 76 -8.74 -8.64 -7.27
N VAL A 77 -7.56 -9.02 -6.75
CA VAL A 77 -7.35 -10.27 -6.01
C VAL A 77 -8.12 -10.21 -4.69
N PRO A 78 -9.07 -11.12 -4.42
CA PRO A 78 -9.78 -11.18 -3.15
C PRO A 78 -8.83 -11.56 -2.01
N MET A 79 -8.98 -10.93 -0.84
CA MET A 79 -8.28 -11.35 0.39
C MET A 79 -8.92 -12.61 0.98
N ALA A 80 -8.10 -13.50 1.51
CA ALA A 80 -8.49 -14.68 2.27
C ALA A 80 -8.41 -14.41 3.78
N ALA A 81 -9.00 -15.31 4.59
CA ALA A 81 -8.94 -15.22 6.05
C ALA A 81 -7.50 -15.23 6.61
N ALA A 82 -6.55 -15.78 5.86
CA ALA A 82 -5.13 -15.83 6.21
C ALA A 82 -4.35 -14.53 5.93
N ASP A 83 -4.97 -13.57 5.23
CA ASP A 83 -4.36 -12.27 4.92
C ASP A 83 -4.69 -11.19 5.97
N PHE A 84 -5.40 -11.54 7.05
CA PHE A 84 -5.76 -10.68 8.17
C PHE A 84 -4.80 -10.82 9.35
#